data_AF-Q8EW19-F1
#
_entry.id   AF-Q8EW19-F1
#
_cell.length_a   1.000
_cell.length_b   1.000
_cell.length_c   1.000
_cell.angle_alpha   90.00
_cell.angle_beta   90.00
_cell.angle_gamma   90.00
#
_symmetry.space_group_name_H-M   'P 1'
#
loop_
_entity.id
_entity.type
_entity.pdbx_description
1 polymer ?
#
loop_
_entity_poly.entity_id
_entity_poly.type
_entity_poly.pdbx_seq_one_letter_code
_entity_poly.pdbx_strand_id
1 'polypeptide(L)'
;MAISQELKASLVKKYGGNSNNTGKVEVQIAILSAEIESLTKHIVANKKDQISKRGLFQKVSKRRSLLSYLKNTDIVRYRQILKDLDIRGN
;
A
#
# COMPACT_ATOMS: atom_id res chain seq x y z
N MET A 1 3.65 -5.24 -12.99
CA MET A 1 3.85 -5.71 -11.59
C MET A 1 4.60 -4.70 -10.74
N ALA A 2 5.79 -4.26 -11.16
CA ALA A 2 6.52 -3.21 -10.44
C ALA A 2 5.90 -1.84 -10.74
N ILE A 3 5.66 -1.05 -9.71
CA ILE A 3 5.36 0.38 -9.87
C ILE A 3 6.65 1.13 -10.23
N SER A 4 6.55 2.21 -10.99
CA SER A 4 7.71 3.00 -11.41
C SER A 4 8.42 3.64 -10.22
N GLN A 5 9.71 3.92 -10.38
CA GLN A 5 10.49 4.64 -9.37
C GLN A 5 9.92 6.03 -9.09
N GLU A 6 9.44 6.70 -10.14
CA GLU A 6 8.76 8.00 -10.06
C GLU A 6 7.49 7.94 -9.22
N LEU A 7 6.66 6.90 -9.41
CA LEU A 7 5.46 6.72 -8.60
C LEU A 7 5.83 6.48 -7.13
N LYS A 8 6.84 5.65 -6.85
CA LYS A 8 7.34 5.46 -5.48
C LYS A 8 7.81 6.77 -4.86
N ALA A 9 8.62 7.55 -5.58
CA ALA A 9 9.12 8.83 -5.11
C ALA A 9 7.98 9.82 -4.82
N SER A 10 6.96 9.87 -5.69
CA SER A 10 5.76 10.69 -5.49
C SER A 10 5.00 10.28 -4.22
N LEU A 11 4.80 8.98 -3.99
CA LEU A 11 4.13 8.47 -2.79
C LEU A 11 4.94 8.76 -1.51
N VAL A 12 6.27 8.63 -1.56
CA VAL A 12 7.15 9.00 -0.44
C VAL A 12 7.02 10.48 -0.13
N LYS A 13 7.09 11.36 -1.14
CA LYS A 13 6.93 12.80 -0.95
C LYS A 13 5.56 13.16 -0.37
N LYS A 14 4.48 12.54 -0.89
CA LYS A 14 3.10 12.82 -0.46
C LYS A 14 2.83 12.38 0.98
N TYR A 15 3.21 11.16 1.35
CA TYR A 15 2.84 10.59 2.66
C TYR A 15 3.94 10.74 3.71
N GLY A 16 5.20 10.91 3.30
CA GLY A 16 6.38 11.01 4.16
C GLY A 16 6.56 12.36 4.81
N GLY A 17 5.91 13.41 4.28
CA GLY A 17 6.12 14.81 4.66
C GLY A 17 7.44 15.39 4.13
N ASN A 18 8.42 14.54 3.83
CA ASN A 18 9.64 14.85 3.12
C ASN A 18 10.03 13.67 2.20
N SER A 19 10.96 13.89 1.27
CA SER A 19 11.39 12.89 0.28
C SER A 19 12.18 11.72 0.86
N ASN A 20 12.66 11.82 2.09
CA ASN A 20 13.59 10.86 2.69
C ASN A 20 12.91 9.94 3.71
N ASN A 21 11.68 10.25 4.11
CA ASN A 21 10.95 9.49 5.12
C ASN A 21 10.25 8.27 4.52
N THR A 22 11.04 7.40 3.89
CA THR A 22 10.56 6.17 3.26
C THR A 22 10.01 5.19 4.29
N GLY A 23 10.52 5.20 5.53
CA GLY A 23 10.11 4.28 6.59
C GLY A 23 8.76 4.58 7.24
N LYS A 24 8.15 5.75 6.98
CA LYS A 24 6.88 6.13 7.59
C LYS A 24 5.77 5.15 7.22
N VAL A 25 4.93 4.79 8.20
CA VAL A 25 3.89 3.77 8.04
C VAL A 25 2.93 4.11 6.90
N GLU A 26 2.50 5.36 6.77
CA GLU A 26 1.60 5.82 5.71
C GLU A 26 2.25 5.74 4.33
N VAL A 27 3.55 6.00 4.22
CA VAL A 27 4.31 5.83 2.96
C VAL A 27 4.32 4.37 2.55
N GLN A 28 4.63 3.47 3.48
CA GLN A 28 4.64 2.04 3.23
C GLN A 28 3.26 1.50 2.86
N ILE A 29 2.19 1.96 3.53
CA ILE A 29 0.80 1.63 3.18
C ILE A 29 0.47 2.12 1.76
N ALA A 30 0.86 3.35 1.40
CA ALA A 30 0.58 3.91 0.09
C ALA A 30 1.32 3.15 -1.04
N ILE A 31 2.59 2.82 -0.83
CA ILE A 31 3.38 1.99 -1.76
C ILE A 31 2.74 0.62 -1.93
N LEU A 32 2.40 -0.06 -0.82
CA LEU A 32 1.74 -1.36 -0.87
C LEU A 32 0.39 -1.28 -1.60
N SER A 33 -0.40 -0.22 -1.38
CA SER A 33 -1.68 -0.01 -2.07
C SER A 33 -1.49 0.10 -3.58
N ALA A 34 -0.52 0.89 -4.05
CA ALA A 34 -0.24 1.02 -5.48
C ALA A 34 0.26 -0.31 -6.10
N GLU A 35 1.09 -1.05 -5.37
CA GLU A 35 1.56 -2.37 -5.81
C GLU A 35 0.42 -3.40 -5.85
N ILE A 36 -0.50 -3.38 -4.86
CA ILE A 36 -1.69 -4.23 -4.82
C ILE A 36 -2.61 -3.92 -6.00
N GLU A 37 -2.82 -2.64 -6.33
CA GLU A 37 -3.64 -2.25 -7.48
C GLU A 37 -3.03 -2.76 -8.80
N SER A 38 -1.72 -2.54 -9.00
CA SER A 38 -1.00 -3.01 -10.18
C SER A 38 -1.05 -4.55 -10.30
N LEU A 39 -0.84 -5.26 -9.20
CA LEU A 39 -0.92 -6.73 -9.17
C LEU A 39 -2.34 -7.22 -9.39
N THR A 40 -3.36 -6.56 -8.84
CA THR A 40 -4.76 -6.92 -9.07
C THR A 40 -5.11 -6.87 -10.55
N LYS A 41 -4.75 -5.78 -11.25
CA LYS A 41 -4.94 -5.65 -12.70
C LYS A 41 -4.22 -6.76 -13.47
N HIS A 42 -2.98 -7.07 -13.11
CA HIS A 42 -2.20 -8.16 -13.70
C HIS A 42 -2.87 -9.53 -13.52
N ILE A 43 -3.35 -9.86 -12.31
CA ILE A 43 -3.99 -11.15 -12.01
C ILE A 43 -5.34 -11.30 -12.71
N VAL A 44 -6.09 -10.20 -12.86
CA VAL A 44 -7.34 -10.22 -13.63
C VAL A 44 -7.09 -10.63 -15.08
N ALA A 45 -6.01 -10.11 -15.69
CA ALA A 45 -5.59 -10.50 -17.04
C ALA A 45 -4.96 -11.91 -17.07
N ASN A 46 -4.22 -12.29 -16.03
CA ASN A 46 -3.44 -13.53 -15.95
C ASN A 46 -3.94 -14.46 -14.85
N LYS A 47 -5.19 -14.94 -14.98
CA LYS A 47 -5.89 -15.70 -13.92
C LYS A 47 -5.17 -16.97 -13.45
N LYS A 48 -4.33 -17.56 -14.31
CA LYS A 48 -3.58 -18.81 -14.02
C LYS A 48 -2.27 -18.56 -13.26
N ASP A 49 -1.81 -17.32 -13.12
CA ASP A 49 -0.57 -16.98 -12.41
C ASP A 49 -0.77 -17.03 -10.87
N GLN A 50 -0.66 -18.23 -10.31
CA GLN A 50 -0.85 -18.45 -8.87
C GLN A 50 0.32 -17.89 -8.03
N ILE A 51 1.52 -17.77 -8.62
CA ILE A 51 2.71 -17.28 -7.92
C ILE A 51 2.56 -15.79 -7.64
N SER A 52 2.21 -15.01 -8.65
CA SER A 52 1.94 -13.58 -8.47
C SER A 52 0.73 -13.34 -7.58
N LYS A 53 -0.30 -14.22 -7.64
CA LYS A 53 -1.47 -14.13 -6.75
C LYS A 53 -1.09 -14.36 -5.28
N ARG A 54 -0.20 -15.29 -4.99
CA ARG A 54 0.37 -15.47 -3.65
C ARG A 54 1.13 -14.23 -3.19
N GLY A 55 1.95 -13.66 -4.07
CA GLY A 55 2.67 -12.40 -3.79
C GLY A 55 1.72 -11.23 -3.50
N LEU A 56 0.62 -11.12 -4.26
CA LEU A 56 -0.45 -10.16 -4.00
C LEU A 56 -1.04 -10.33 -2.60
N PHE A 57 -1.40 -11.56 -2.19
CA PHE A 57 -1.96 -11.80 -0.87
C PHE A 57 -1.00 -11.47 0.28
N GLN A 58 0.30 -11.75 0.11
CA GLN A 58 1.30 -11.35 1.10
C GLN A 58 1.35 -9.82 1.27
N LYS A 59 1.28 -9.06 0.18
CA LYS A 59 1.24 -7.59 0.24
C LYS A 59 -0.04 -7.07 0.88
N VAL A 60 -1.19 -7.67 0.57
CA VAL A 60 -2.48 -7.35 1.21
C VAL A 60 -2.40 -7.58 2.72
N SER A 61 -1.86 -8.72 3.14
CA SER A 61 -1.66 -9.06 4.56
C SER A 61 -0.73 -8.05 5.25
N LYS A 62 0.41 -7.72 4.63
CA LYS A 62 1.35 -6.73 5.17
C LYS A 62 0.70 -5.35 5.33
N ARG A 63 -0.05 -4.89 4.32
CA ARG A 63 -0.79 -3.62 4.40
C ARG A 63 -1.80 -3.63 5.54
N ARG A 64 -2.53 -4.74 5.73
CA ARG A 64 -3.48 -4.89 6.84
C ARG A 64 -2.80 -4.81 8.21
N SER A 65 -1.64 -5.45 8.37
CA SER A 65 -0.85 -5.36 9.61
C SER A 65 -0.41 -3.92 9.92
N LEU A 66 0.03 -3.16 8.91
CA LEU A 66 0.39 -1.74 9.08
C LEU A 66 -0.81 -0.85 9.41
N LEU A 67 -1.97 -1.11 8.79
CA LEU A 67 -3.21 -0.41 9.11
C LEU A 67 -3.69 -0.70 10.54
N SER A 68 -3.58 -1.95 10.98
CA SER A 68 -3.91 -2.35 12.36
C SER A 68 -2.98 -1.65 13.37
N TYR A 69 -1.68 -1.61 13.10
CA TYR A 69 -0.73 -0.85 13.90
C TYR A 69 -1.15 0.63 13.97
N LEU A 70 -1.42 1.26 12.82
CA LEU A 70 -1.78 2.67 12.77
C LEU A 70 -3.09 2.96 13.51
N LYS A 71 -4.09 2.07 13.39
CA LYS A 71 -5.36 2.16 14.13
C LYS A 71 -5.16 2.18 15.65
N ASN A 72 -4.23 1.37 16.14
CA ASN A 72 -3.94 1.24 17.57
C ASN A 72 -3.05 2.38 18.10
N THR A 73 -2.17 2.93 17.26
CA THR A 73 -1.24 3.99 17.65
C THR A 73 -1.82 5.39 17.46
N ASP A 74 -2.50 5.65 16.34
CA ASP A 74 -3.07 6.96 16.01
C ASP A 74 -4.30 6.79 15.11
N ILE A 75 -5.47 6.90 15.73
CA ILE A 75 -6.76 6.73 15.06
C ILE A 75 -7.03 7.83 14.02
N VAL A 76 -6.45 9.03 14.19
CA VAL A 76 -6.63 10.15 13.26
C VAL A 76 -5.85 9.86 11.98
N ARG A 77 -4.57 9.49 12.11
CA ARG A 77 -3.73 9.07 10.97
C ARG A 77 -4.31 7.87 10.24
N TYR A 78 -4.85 6.91 10.98
CA TYR A 78 -5.54 5.75 10.40
C TYR A 78 -6.74 6.17 9.54
N ARG A 79 -7.65 7.02 10.06
CA ARG A 79 -8.81 7.49 9.29
C ARG A 79 -8.39 8.31 8.08
N GLN A 80 -7.37 9.15 8.23
CA GLN A 80 -6.85 9.97 7.13
C GLN A 80 -6.31 9.09 6.00
N ILE A 81 -5.48 8.08 6.32
CA ILE A 81 -4.90 7.23 5.27
C ILE A 81 -5.95 6.34 4.59
N LEU A 82 -6.98 5.88 5.32
CA LEU A 82 -8.10 5.15 4.70
C LEU A 82 -8.83 6.03 3.69
N LYS A 83 -9.13 7.29 4.06
CA LYS A 83 -9.81 8.25 3.20
C LYS A 83 -8.95 8.61 1.97
N ASP A 84 -7.67 8.87 2.18
CA ASP A 84 -6.75 9.31 1.12
C ASP A 84 -6.49 8.23 0.06
N LEU A 85 -6.55 6.95 0.45
CA LEU A 85 -6.28 5.82 -0.45
C LEU A 85 -7.55 5.08 -0.87
N ASP A 86 -8.73 5.51 -0.41
CA ASP A 86 -10.02 4.83 -0.63
C ASP A 86 -9.96 3.31 -0.36
N ILE A 87 -9.37 2.95 0.79
CA ILE A 87 -9.22 1.55 1.20
C ILE A 87 -10.13 1.25 2.40
N ARG A 88 -10.67 0.03 2.43
CA ARG A 88 -11.52 -0.43 3.54
C ARG A 88 -10.69 -0.74 4.78
N GLY A 89 -11.14 -0.23 5.92
CA GLY A 89 -10.55 -0.49 7.22
C GLY A 89 -11.00 -1.83 7.78
N ASN A 90 -10.18 -2.87 7.65
CA ASN A 90 -10.47 -4.22 8.14
C ASN A 90 -9.44 -4.72 9.15
#